data_AF-Q4DN04-F1
#
_entry.id   AF-Q4DN04-F1
#
_cell.length_a   1.000
_cell.length_b   1.000
_cell.length_c   1.000
_cell.angle_alpha   90.00
_cell.angle_beta   90.00
_cell.angle_gamma   90.00
#
_symmetry.space_group_name_H-M   'P 1'
#
loop_
_entity.id
_entity.type
_entity.pdbx_description
1 polymer ?
#
loop_
_entity_poly.entity_id
_entity_poly.type
_entity_poly.pdbx_seq_one_letter_code
_entity_poly.pdbx_strand_id
1 'polypeptide(L)'
;MSFSLLSFSRRGTSVPPRDLLLLRMGWLLPHSTNRGCSCYCSYSFCHCSRRYFWNPFATHRGVNEAAEPPSNNTVQHQRIVEKAHRDASLHNERLLDACLDLLALCGNGSDASGAKMMDSRDGCTRIDADAIDVIAAVVESTLHDFRQTPSEQFDLVYSALCLPIATTNRQVNRCLMVILEAFLPELLFRMFEGEDLIVVGPDDASRREALFRFVHALLGRAEVPDGVESEEVVLVYLDDVRAVFPSLRNNPAFLELEANATSIAMKARLFALLSQLCVEFDKAGTGKVDLAELQATATRVLGEKKARMLLDGAQPDKDGKIRYTQLTSLLTRPPPRQ
;
A
#
# COMPACT_ATOMS: atom_id res chain seq x y z
N MET A 1 17.43 14.64 22.06
CA MET A 1 18.17 14.23 20.85
C MET A 1 17.36 14.69 19.66
N SER A 2 17.76 15.77 19.00
CA SER A 2 17.07 16.29 17.83
C SER A 2 17.45 15.46 16.61
N PHE A 3 16.50 14.71 16.07
CA PHE A 3 16.63 14.05 14.79
C PHE A 3 16.70 15.12 13.71
N SER A 4 17.90 15.37 13.20
CA SER A 4 18.09 16.25 12.04
C SER A 4 17.62 15.47 10.81
N LEU A 5 16.46 15.85 10.29
CA LEU A 5 15.86 15.33 9.07
C LEU A 5 16.85 15.55 7.91
N LEU A 6 17.34 14.46 7.35
CA LEU A 6 18.14 14.45 6.13
C LEU A 6 17.23 14.89 4.97
N SER A 7 17.26 16.17 4.65
CA SER A 7 16.68 16.71 3.42
C SER A 7 17.43 16.13 2.23
N PHE A 8 16.82 15.19 1.52
CA PHE A 8 17.37 14.60 0.30
C PHE A 8 17.42 15.66 -0.81
N SER A 9 18.62 16.16 -1.09
CA SER A 9 18.85 17.12 -2.16
C SER A 9 18.67 16.43 -3.51
N ARG A 10 17.52 16.72 -4.15
CA ARG A 10 17.18 16.34 -5.53
C ARG A 10 18.36 16.67 -6.46
N ARG A 11 19.05 15.66 -6.99
CA ARG A 11 20.07 15.88 -8.02
C ARG A 11 19.35 16.31 -9.30
N GLY A 12 19.54 17.57 -9.65
CA GLY A 12 18.96 18.16 -10.85
C GLY A 12 19.48 17.50 -12.11
N THR A 13 18.58 17.00 -12.93
CA THR A 13 18.79 16.76 -14.36
C THR A 13 17.99 17.83 -15.11
N SER A 14 18.72 18.82 -15.59
CA SER A 14 18.23 19.84 -16.52
C SER A 14 18.06 19.21 -17.91
N VAL A 15 16.81 19.05 -18.36
CA VAL A 15 16.52 18.85 -19.79
C VAL A 15 15.44 19.86 -20.20
N PRO A 16 15.70 20.73 -21.19
CA PRO A 16 14.81 21.84 -21.55
C PRO A 16 13.61 21.37 -22.39
N PRO A 17 12.52 22.15 -22.41
CA PRO A 17 11.26 21.74 -22.99
C PRO A 17 11.29 21.90 -24.52
N ARG A 18 10.95 20.83 -25.24
CA ARG A 18 10.53 20.91 -26.64
C ARG A 18 9.19 20.20 -26.81
N ASP A 19 8.20 21.05 -27.06
CA ASP A 19 7.13 20.88 -28.02
C ASP A 19 6.00 19.88 -27.72
N LEU A 20 4.92 20.50 -27.20
CA LEU A 20 3.58 20.51 -27.80
C LEU A 20 2.76 19.20 -27.79
N LEU A 21 1.83 19.17 -26.83
CA LEU A 21 0.39 19.06 -27.07
C LEU A 21 -0.01 18.31 -28.36
N LEU A 22 -0.15 16.99 -28.25
CA LEU A 22 -1.13 16.24 -29.04
C LEU A 22 -2.02 15.44 -28.10
N LEU A 23 -3.08 16.13 -27.66
CA LEU A 23 -4.34 15.54 -27.24
C LEU A 23 -4.72 14.43 -28.23
N ARG A 24 -4.64 13.18 -27.80
CA ARG A 24 -5.35 12.08 -28.44
C ARG A 24 -5.97 11.20 -27.36
N MET A 25 -7.10 11.69 -26.86
CA MET A 25 -8.13 10.86 -26.26
C MET A 25 -8.50 9.78 -27.28
N GLY A 26 -8.20 8.54 -26.93
CA GLY A 26 -8.42 7.38 -27.78
C GLY A 26 -8.37 6.14 -26.91
N TRP A 27 -9.47 5.93 -26.20
CA TRP A 27 -9.77 4.71 -25.46
C TRP A 27 -9.51 3.50 -26.36
N LEU A 28 -8.45 2.76 -26.08
CA LEU A 28 -8.25 1.44 -26.64
C LEU A 28 -7.84 0.52 -25.49
N LEU A 29 -8.84 -0.25 -25.06
CA LEU A 29 -8.75 -1.40 -24.18
C LEU A 29 -7.41 -2.14 -24.38
N PRO A 30 -6.60 -2.33 -23.32
CA PRO A 30 -5.43 -3.18 -23.43
C PRO A 30 -5.88 -4.63 -23.64
N HIS A 31 -5.74 -5.10 -24.88
CA HIS A 31 -5.75 -6.51 -25.22
C HIS A 31 -4.71 -7.23 -24.36
N SER A 32 -5.20 -8.12 -23.49
CA SER A 32 -4.40 -9.01 -22.66
C SER A 32 -3.61 -9.97 -23.55
N THR A 33 -2.40 -9.56 -23.96
CA THR A 33 -1.44 -10.50 -24.51
C THR A 33 -0.61 -11.05 -23.36
N ASN A 34 -1.01 -12.25 -22.96
CA ASN A 34 -0.34 -13.11 -22.02
C ASN A 34 1.07 -13.44 -22.56
N ARG A 35 2.08 -12.64 -22.19
CA ARG A 35 3.50 -12.95 -22.41
C ARG A 35 4.16 -13.14 -21.06
N GLY A 36 4.47 -14.41 -20.77
CA GLY A 36 5.23 -14.83 -19.61
C GLY A 36 6.56 -14.09 -19.56
N CYS A 37 6.73 -13.27 -18.53
CA CYS A 37 8.02 -12.74 -18.15
C CYS A 37 8.50 -13.54 -16.93
N SER A 38 9.41 -14.47 -17.20
CA SER A 38 10.13 -15.24 -16.19
C SER A 38 11.17 -14.33 -15.52
N CYS A 39 10.78 -13.66 -14.44
CA CYS A 39 11.72 -12.93 -13.59
C CYS A 39 11.97 -13.75 -12.32
N TYR A 40 13.10 -14.46 -12.32
CA TYR A 40 13.71 -15.00 -11.10
C TYR A 40 14.21 -13.83 -10.25
N CYS A 41 13.36 -13.32 -9.36
CA CYS A 41 13.78 -12.46 -8.25
C CYS A 41 13.36 -13.16 -6.96
N SER A 42 14.32 -13.91 -6.42
CA SER A 42 14.19 -14.55 -5.11
C SER A 42 14.34 -13.51 -4.00
N TYR A 43 13.52 -13.71 -2.97
CA TYR A 43 13.58 -13.21 -1.60
C TYR A 43 12.73 -11.98 -1.25
N SER A 44 11.85 -12.25 -0.29
CA SER A 44 10.94 -11.34 0.41
C SER A 44 9.76 -10.83 -0.40
N PHE A 45 8.90 -11.77 -0.82
CA PHE A 45 7.47 -11.51 -0.76
C PHE A 45 7.19 -11.04 0.68
N CYS A 46 7.00 -9.73 0.85
CA CYS A 46 6.29 -9.24 2.00
C CYS A 46 4.98 -10.03 2.00
N HIS A 47 4.82 -10.93 2.98
CA HIS A 47 3.53 -11.54 3.30
C HIS A 47 2.62 -10.43 3.87
N CYS A 48 2.39 -9.35 3.11
CA CYS A 48 1.03 -8.92 2.91
C CYS A 48 0.39 -10.16 2.32
N SER A 49 -0.19 -11.01 3.18
CA SER A 49 -1.18 -11.99 2.75
C SER A 49 -1.98 -11.23 1.71
N ARG A 50 -1.87 -11.64 0.44
CA ARG A 50 -2.94 -11.38 -0.51
C ARG A 50 -4.13 -11.88 0.27
N ARG A 51 -4.85 -10.96 0.93
CA ARG A 51 -6.24 -11.18 1.25
C ARG A 51 -6.77 -11.35 -0.15
N TYR A 52 -6.80 -12.60 -0.61
CA TYR A 52 -7.71 -13.02 -1.64
C TYR A 52 -9.00 -12.44 -1.12
N PHE A 53 -9.39 -11.33 -1.73
CA PHE A 53 -10.54 -10.58 -1.29
C PHE A 53 -11.63 -11.62 -1.21
N TRP A 54 -12.06 -11.90 0.02
CA TRP A 54 -13.08 -12.89 0.24
C TRP A 54 -14.32 -12.20 -0.28
N ASN A 55 -14.60 -12.40 -1.57
CA ASN A 55 -15.90 -12.07 -2.10
C ASN A 55 -16.85 -13.03 -1.37
N PRO A 56 -17.69 -12.54 -0.45
CA PRO A 56 -18.61 -13.38 0.33
C PRO A 56 -19.53 -14.22 -0.55
N PHE A 57 -19.77 -13.72 -1.77
CA PHE A 57 -20.67 -14.29 -2.75
C PHE A 57 -19.96 -15.30 -3.67
N ALA A 58 -18.64 -15.46 -3.55
CA ALA A 58 -17.91 -16.48 -4.29
C ALA A 58 -18.22 -17.86 -3.71
N THR A 59 -18.88 -18.70 -4.51
CA THR A 59 -19.20 -20.08 -4.18
C THR A 59 -17.93 -20.93 -4.12
N HIS A 60 -17.32 -21.02 -2.93
CA HIS A 60 -16.25 -21.99 -2.68
C HIS A 60 -16.84 -23.40 -2.60
N ARG A 61 -16.48 -24.26 -3.56
CA ARG A 61 -16.80 -25.69 -3.56
C ARG A 61 -16.05 -26.35 -2.39
N GLY A 62 -16.80 -26.65 -1.33
CA GLY A 62 -16.29 -27.14 -0.05
C GLY A 62 -15.49 -28.44 -0.15
N VAL A 63 -14.36 -28.45 0.54
CA VAL A 63 -13.63 -29.67 0.89
C VAL A 63 -13.77 -29.82 2.40
N ASN A 64 -14.50 -30.84 2.81
CA ASN A 64 -14.68 -31.24 4.19
C ASN A 64 -13.40 -31.95 4.66
N GLU A 65 -12.56 -31.27 5.45
CA GLU A 65 -11.50 -31.94 6.19
C GLU A 65 -11.82 -31.88 7.69
N ALA A 66 -12.12 -33.06 8.22
CA ALA A 66 -12.35 -33.32 9.63
C ALA A 66 -11.02 -33.25 10.38
N ALA A 67 -10.93 -32.42 11.41
CA ALA A 67 -9.75 -32.30 12.25
C ALA A 67 -10.04 -32.66 13.71
N GLU A 68 -9.10 -33.44 14.25
CA GLU A 68 -8.95 -34.08 15.55
C GLU A 68 -8.83 -33.13 16.78
N PRO A 69 -8.88 -33.65 18.04
CA PRO A 69 -9.41 -32.93 19.19
C PRO A 69 -8.45 -31.92 19.86
N PRO A 70 -9.02 -30.93 20.59
CA PRO A 70 -8.39 -29.63 20.81
C PRO A 70 -7.44 -29.56 22.02
N SER A 71 -6.29 -28.93 21.81
CA SER A 71 -5.40 -28.45 22.89
C SER A 71 -5.78 -27.01 23.26
N ASN A 72 -5.43 -26.52 24.45
CA ASN A 72 -5.86 -25.18 24.91
C ASN A 72 -5.49 -24.02 23.94
N ASN A 73 -4.43 -24.16 23.15
CA ASN A 73 -4.09 -23.18 22.11
C ASN A 73 -5.08 -23.19 20.94
N THR A 74 -5.66 -24.35 20.60
CA THR A 74 -6.67 -24.43 19.54
C THR A 74 -7.97 -23.79 19.98
N VAL A 75 -8.35 -23.82 21.26
CA VAL A 75 -9.54 -23.08 21.75
C VAL A 75 -9.36 -21.58 21.61
N GLN A 76 -8.18 -21.04 21.95
CA GLN A 76 -7.90 -19.62 21.76
C GLN A 76 -7.87 -19.25 20.27
N HIS A 77 -7.19 -20.05 19.45
CA HIS A 77 -7.19 -19.83 18.00
C HIS A 77 -8.59 -19.94 17.40
N GLN A 78 -9.39 -20.90 17.81
CA GLN A 78 -10.77 -21.06 17.36
C GLN A 78 -11.62 -19.84 17.74
N ARG A 79 -11.52 -19.33 18.97
CA ARG A 79 -12.21 -18.09 19.37
C ARG A 79 -11.76 -16.88 18.56
N ILE A 80 -10.47 -16.77 18.25
CA ILE A 80 -9.92 -15.69 17.40
C ILE A 80 -10.46 -15.81 15.98
N VAL A 81 -10.49 -17.02 15.42
CA VAL A 81 -11.01 -17.30 14.07
C VAL A 81 -12.51 -17.04 14.00
N GLU A 82 -13.30 -17.51 14.97
CA GLU A 82 -14.75 -17.26 15.06
C GLU A 82 -15.07 -15.78 15.22
N LYS A 83 -14.24 -15.03 15.98
CA LYS A 83 -14.39 -13.58 16.09
C LYS A 83 -14.07 -12.91 14.74
N ALA A 84 -12.94 -13.24 14.13
CA ALA A 84 -12.55 -12.68 12.84
C ALA A 84 -13.59 -12.98 11.75
N HIS A 85 -14.21 -14.17 11.77
CA HIS A 85 -15.28 -14.53 10.85
C HIS A 85 -16.54 -13.69 11.07
N ARG A 86 -16.96 -13.50 12.34
CA ARG A 86 -18.10 -12.63 12.67
C ARG A 86 -17.85 -11.17 12.28
N ASP A 87 -16.66 -10.66 12.57
CA ASP A 87 -16.28 -9.28 12.21
C ASP A 87 -16.29 -9.10 10.68
N ALA A 88 -15.80 -10.11 9.94
CA ALA A 88 -15.89 -10.12 8.48
C ALA A 88 -17.35 -10.17 7.99
N SER A 89 -18.20 -11.03 8.55
CA SER A 89 -19.62 -11.10 8.17
C SER A 89 -20.32 -9.75 8.37
N LEU A 90 -20.13 -9.11 9.53
CA LEU A 90 -20.71 -7.79 9.82
C LEU A 90 -20.20 -6.70 8.87
N HIS A 91 -18.91 -6.75 8.50
CA HIS A 91 -18.36 -5.81 7.54
C HIS A 91 -18.96 -6.01 6.14
N ASN A 92 -19.18 -7.26 5.72
CA ASN A 92 -19.81 -7.56 4.43
C ASN A 92 -21.30 -7.17 4.38
N GLU A 93 -22.03 -7.34 5.48
CA GLU A 93 -23.40 -6.83 5.61
C GLU A 93 -23.44 -5.31 5.45
N ARG A 94 -22.55 -4.58 6.14
CA ARG A 94 -22.42 -3.13 5.99
C ARG A 94 -22.06 -2.70 4.58
N LEU A 95 -21.18 -3.45 3.91
CA LEU A 95 -20.80 -3.18 2.52
C LEU A 95 -22.00 -3.35 1.59
N LEU A 96 -22.75 -4.44 1.74
CA LEU A 96 -23.96 -4.70 0.95
C LEU A 96 -25.02 -3.62 1.19
N ASP A 97 -25.27 -3.27 2.45
CA ASP A 97 -26.21 -2.20 2.81
C ASP A 97 -25.79 -0.87 2.18
N ALA A 98 -24.50 -0.52 2.22
CA ALA A 98 -23.98 0.69 1.59
C ALA A 98 -24.18 0.68 0.06
N CYS A 99 -23.94 -0.46 -0.61
CA CYS A 99 -24.19 -0.62 -2.04
C CYS A 99 -25.68 -0.47 -2.38
N LEU A 100 -26.58 -1.08 -1.59
CA LEU A 100 -28.03 -0.99 -1.79
C LEU A 100 -28.54 0.43 -1.56
N ASP A 101 -28.04 1.13 -0.53
CA ASP A 101 -28.35 2.52 -0.26
C ASP A 101 -27.93 3.43 -1.43
N LEU A 102 -26.75 3.20 -2.02
CA LEU A 102 -26.31 3.94 -3.20
C LEU A 102 -27.23 3.70 -4.40
N LEU A 103 -27.63 2.45 -4.65
CA LEU A 103 -28.57 2.13 -5.73
C LEU A 103 -29.94 2.78 -5.51
N ALA A 104 -30.45 2.78 -4.27
CA ALA A 104 -31.72 3.42 -3.92
C ALA A 104 -31.66 4.95 -4.15
N LEU A 105 -30.53 5.58 -3.82
CA LEU A 105 -30.32 7.01 -4.07
C LEU A 105 -30.28 7.33 -5.56
N CYS A 106 -29.70 6.45 -6.40
CA CYS A 106 -29.71 6.60 -7.85
C CYS A 106 -31.11 6.35 -8.46
N GLY A 107 -31.86 5.36 -7.97
CA GLY A 107 -33.17 4.96 -8.52
C GLY A 107 -34.29 5.98 -8.31
N ASN A 108 -34.23 6.77 -7.22
CA ASN A 108 -35.23 7.80 -6.93
C ASN A 108 -35.31 8.93 -7.97
N GLY A 109 -34.37 8.99 -8.92
CA GLY A 109 -34.38 9.95 -10.02
C GLY A 109 -35.17 9.53 -11.26
N SER A 110 -35.37 8.23 -11.51
CA SER A 110 -35.84 7.75 -12.83
C SER A 110 -37.37 7.61 -12.95
N ASP A 111 -38.07 7.14 -11.92
CA ASP A 111 -39.45 6.63 -12.11
C ASP A 111 -40.53 7.37 -11.31
N ALA A 112 -40.50 8.71 -11.33
CA ALA A 112 -41.60 9.54 -10.82
C ALA A 112 -42.20 10.48 -11.87
N SER A 113 -42.14 10.12 -13.16
CA SER A 113 -43.09 10.63 -14.16
C SER A 113 -44.41 9.85 -14.02
N GLY A 114 -45.22 10.17 -13.02
CA GLY A 114 -46.57 9.60 -12.92
C GLY A 114 -47.41 9.98 -11.69
N ALA A 115 -46.81 10.34 -10.57
CA ALA A 115 -47.57 10.59 -9.34
C ALA A 115 -47.35 12.02 -8.83
N LYS A 116 -48.28 12.90 -9.23
CA LYS A 116 -48.73 14.12 -8.55
C LYS A 116 -47.67 14.91 -7.77
N MET A 117 -47.31 16.05 -8.36
CA MET A 117 -46.89 17.28 -7.66
C MET A 117 -47.56 17.37 -6.27
N MET A 118 -46.82 17.01 -5.23
CA MET A 118 -46.99 17.61 -3.92
C MET A 118 -45.72 18.38 -3.63
N ASP A 119 -45.92 19.68 -3.45
CA ASP A 119 -44.99 20.76 -3.10
C ASP A 119 -43.98 20.39 -1.99
N SER A 120 -43.04 19.51 -2.31
CA SER A 120 -41.88 19.26 -1.48
C SER A 120 -40.85 20.33 -1.82
N ARG A 121 -40.95 21.42 -1.06
CA ARG A 121 -40.08 22.60 -1.06
C ARG A 121 -38.66 22.31 -0.56
N ASP A 122 -38.28 21.04 -0.40
CA ASP A 122 -36.90 20.65 -0.18
C ASP A 122 -36.25 20.41 -1.54
N GLY A 123 -35.22 21.20 -1.82
CA GLY A 123 -34.45 21.18 -3.05
C GLY A 123 -33.77 19.83 -3.26
N CYS A 124 -34.56 18.87 -3.73
CA CYS A 124 -34.13 17.53 -4.12
C CYS A 124 -33.17 17.73 -5.30
N THR A 125 -31.88 17.79 -4.99
CA THR A 125 -30.79 17.87 -5.94
C THR A 125 -30.90 16.63 -6.82
N ARG A 126 -31.50 16.80 -8.01
CA ARG A 126 -31.50 15.75 -9.04
C ARG A 126 -30.06 15.35 -9.25
N ILE A 127 -29.79 14.05 -9.05
CA ILE A 127 -28.48 13.47 -9.32
C ILE A 127 -28.26 13.56 -10.82
N ASP A 128 -27.10 14.09 -11.21
CA ASP A 128 -26.69 14.15 -12.61
C ASP A 128 -26.55 12.74 -13.19
N ALA A 129 -26.91 12.54 -14.46
CA ALA A 129 -26.87 11.22 -15.10
C ALA A 129 -25.44 10.65 -15.09
N ASP A 130 -24.45 11.50 -15.36
CA ASP A 130 -23.03 11.12 -15.32
C ASP A 130 -22.59 10.65 -13.91
N ALA A 131 -23.15 11.26 -12.85
CA ALA A 131 -22.86 10.85 -11.49
C ALA A 131 -23.52 9.51 -11.13
N ILE A 132 -24.73 9.25 -11.64
CA ILE A 132 -25.42 7.96 -11.49
C ILE A 132 -24.59 6.85 -12.12
N ASP A 133 -24.07 7.07 -13.34
CA ASP A 133 -23.26 6.07 -14.06
C ASP A 133 -21.97 5.72 -13.30
N VAL A 134 -21.28 6.72 -12.73
CA VAL A 134 -20.08 6.49 -11.92
C VAL A 134 -20.39 5.73 -10.63
N ILE A 135 -21.48 6.08 -9.93
CA ILE A 135 -21.90 5.37 -8.71
C ILE A 135 -22.33 3.93 -9.04
N ALA A 136 -23.06 3.73 -10.14
CA ALA A 136 -23.45 2.41 -10.61
C ALA A 136 -22.22 1.55 -10.92
N ALA A 137 -21.21 2.12 -11.59
CA ALA A 137 -19.94 1.45 -11.86
C ALA A 137 -19.21 1.05 -10.58
N VAL A 138 -19.20 1.91 -9.54
CA VAL A 138 -18.63 1.56 -8.22
C VAL A 138 -19.33 0.34 -7.62
N VAL A 139 -20.66 0.33 -7.61
CA VAL A 139 -21.45 -0.78 -7.05
C VAL A 139 -21.25 -2.06 -7.86
N GLU A 140 -21.27 -1.97 -9.19
CA GLU A 140 -21.02 -3.09 -10.09
C GLU A 140 -19.62 -3.68 -9.86
N SER A 141 -18.58 -2.84 -9.80
CA SER A 141 -17.22 -3.28 -9.51
C SER A 141 -17.13 -3.96 -8.14
N THR A 142 -17.73 -3.36 -7.11
CA THR A 142 -17.67 -3.86 -5.74
C THR A 142 -18.35 -5.23 -5.58
N LEU A 143 -19.49 -5.44 -6.24
CA LEU A 143 -20.29 -6.66 -6.08
C LEU A 143 -19.93 -7.76 -7.09
N HIS A 144 -19.53 -7.40 -8.31
CA HIS A 144 -19.40 -8.34 -9.42
C HIS A 144 -17.97 -8.49 -9.94
N ASP A 145 -17.10 -7.49 -9.79
CA ASP A 145 -15.77 -7.52 -10.40
C ASP A 145 -14.67 -8.00 -9.44
N PHE A 146 -14.37 -9.30 -9.50
CA PHE A 146 -13.26 -9.92 -8.76
C PHE A 146 -11.90 -9.77 -9.45
N ARG A 147 -11.84 -9.19 -10.65
CA ARG A 147 -10.61 -9.09 -11.45
C ARG A 147 -9.89 -7.78 -11.22
N GLN A 148 -10.60 -6.74 -10.79
CA GLN A 148 -9.99 -5.46 -10.49
C GLN A 148 -9.01 -5.56 -9.33
N THR A 149 -7.88 -4.89 -9.50
CA THR A 149 -6.89 -4.71 -8.45
C THR A 149 -7.40 -3.69 -7.42
N PRO A 150 -6.94 -3.75 -6.14
CA PRO A 150 -7.32 -2.76 -5.14
C PRO A 150 -7.02 -1.32 -5.57
N SER A 151 -5.97 -1.10 -6.37
CA SER A 151 -5.65 0.23 -6.92
C SER A 151 -6.69 0.70 -7.93
N GLU A 152 -7.19 -0.18 -8.81
CA GLU A 152 -8.25 0.16 -9.77
C GLU A 152 -9.59 0.42 -9.06
N GLN A 153 -9.92 -0.37 -8.03
CA GLN A 153 -11.09 -0.14 -7.19
C GLN A 153 -10.98 1.21 -6.45
N PHE A 154 -9.78 1.53 -5.93
CA PHE A 154 -9.51 2.84 -5.35
C PHE A 154 -9.74 3.97 -6.34
N ASP A 155 -9.24 3.85 -7.57
CA ASP A 155 -9.41 4.89 -8.60
C ASP A 155 -10.89 5.17 -8.88
N LEU A 156 -11.69 4.12 -8.98
CA LEU A 156 -13.12 4.22 -9.25
C LEU A 156 -13.87 4.86 -8.07
N VAL A 157 -13.64 4.39 -6.85
CA VAL A 157 -14.30 4.92 -5.65
C VAL A 157 -13.85 6.34 -5.33
N TYR A 158 -12.55 6.63 -5.46
CA TYR A 158 -12.01 7.97 -5.26
C TYR A 158 -12.57 8.95 -6.30
N SER A 159 -12.73 8.52 -7.56
CA SER A 159 -13.39 9.32 -8.59
C SER A 159 -14.84 9.64 -8.22
N ALA A 160 -15.57 8.67 -7.68
CA ALA A 160 -16.93 8.88 -7.19
C ALA A 160 -16.98 9.83 -5.98
N LEU A 161 -16.03 9.71 -5.04
CA LEU A 161 -15.89 10.61 -3.89
C LEU A 161 -15.57 12.05 -4.31
N CYS A 162 -14.88 12.24 -5.43
CA CYS A 162 -14.58 13.56 -5.97
C CYS A 162 -15.77 14.22 -6.72
N LEU A 163 -16.91 13.54 -6.86
CA LEU A 163 -18.09 14.11 -7.50
C LEU A 163 -18.76 15.16 -6.59
N PRO A 164 -19.34 16.25 -7.16
CA PRO A 164 -20.05 17.26 -6.37
C PRO A 164 -21.20 16.71 -5.52
N ILE A 165 -21.81 15.61 -5.95
CA ILE A 165 -22.86 14.94 -5.17
C ILE A 165 -22.31 14.31 -3.90
N ALA A 166 -21.11 13.72 -3.93
CA ALA A 166 -20.51 13.12 -2.75
C ALA A 166 -20.16 14.19 -1.71
N THR A 167 -19.87 15.43 -2.11
CA THR A 167 -19.68 16.53 -1.15
C THR A 167 -20.98 17.14 -0.65
N THR A 168 -22.05 17.11 -1.45
CA THR A 168 -23.34 17.71 -1.09
C THR A 168 -24.20 16.76 -0.26
N ASN A 169 -24.21 15.47 -0.62
CA ASN A 169 -25.02 14.44 0.01
C ASN A 169 -24.16 13.57 0.95
N ARG A 170 -24.31 13.81 2.26
CA ARG A 170 -23.61 13.07 3.31
C ARG A 170 -23.87 11.57 3.27
N GLN A 171 -25.05 11.13 2.83
CA GLN A 171 -25.35 9.69 2.75
C GLN A 171 -24.55 9.04 1.63
N VAL A 172 -24.45 9.67 0.45
CA VAL A 172 -23.60 9.18 -0.66
C VAL A 172 -22.14 9.10 -0.22
N ASN A 173 -21.62 10.17 0.41
CA ASN A 173 -20.27 10.17 0.95
C ASN A 173 -20.03 9.01 1.93
N ARG A 174 -20.95 8.84 2.90
CA ARG A 174 -20.86 7.79 3.90
C ARG A 174 -20.83 6.39 3.27
N CYS A 175 -21.70 6.12 2.30
CA CYS A 175 -21.72 4.82 1.64
C CYS A 175 -20.43 4.57 0.83
N LEU A 176 -19.94 5.58 0.11
CA LEU A 176 -18.67 5.47 -0.62
C LEU A 176 -17.47 5.26 0.33
N MET A 177 -17.48 5.89 1.51
CA MET A 177 -16.45 5.67 2.54
C MET A 177 -16.50 4.24 3.09
N VAL A 178 -17.68 3.65 3.30
CA VAL A 178 -17.81 2.24 3.70
C VAL A 178 -17.23 1.31 2.62
N ILE A 179 -17.47 1.63 1.33
CA ILE A 179 -16.90 0.88 0.22
C ILE A 179 -15.38 1.02 0.20
N LEU A 180 -14.87 2.24 0.40
CA LEU A 180 -13.43 2.52 0.48
C LEU A 180 -12.74 1.73 1.61
N GLU A 181 -13.39 1.61 2.77
CA GLU A 181 -12.92 0.84 3.93
C GLU A 181 -12.68 -0.64 3.57
N ALA A 182 -13.48 -1.20 2.66
CA ALA A 182 -13.48 -2.63 2.37
C ALA A 182 -12.19 -3.13 1.70
N PHE A 183 -11.49 -2.27 0.96
CA PHE A 183 -10.28 -2.67 0.22
C PHE A 183 -9.01 -1.90 0.59
N LEU A 184 -9.11 -0.80 1.34
CA LEU A 184 -7.93 -0.09 1.83
C LEU A 184 -7.35 -0.72 3.11
N PRO A 185 -6.02 -0.71 3.28
CA PRO A 185 -5.41 -0.97 4.58
C PRO A 185 -5.92 0.00 5.65
N GLU A 186 -6.11 -0.49 6.87
CA GLU A 186 -6.73 0.27 7.98
C GLU A 186 -6.08 1.64 8.22
N LEU A 187 -4.75 1.70 8.26
CA LEU A 187 -4.04 2.98 8.47
C LEU A 187 -4.31 3.98 7.35
N LEU A 188 -4.42 3.48 6.11
CA LEU A 188 -4.70 4.33 4.97
C LEU A 188 -6.16 4.82 5.01
N PHE A 189 -7.12 3.94 5.33
CA PHE A 189 -8.51 4.34 5.50
C PHE A 189 -8.69 5.39 6.60
N ARG A 190 -8.04 5.23 7.76
CA ARG A 190 -8.10 6.23 8.85
C ARG A 190 -7.55 7.60 8.46
N MET A 191 -6.64 7.67 7.48
CA MET A 191 -6.20 8.96 6.94
C MET A 191 -7.35 9.65 6.17
N PHE A 192 -8.07 8.91 5.33
CA PHE A 192 -9.25 9.44 4.62
C PHE A 192 -10.40 9.79 5.56
N GLU A 193 -10.57 9.06 6.66
CA GLU A 193 -11.61 9.36 7.65
C GLU A 193 -11.28 10.61 8.47
N GLY A 194 -10.02 10.80 8.83
CA GLY A 194 -9.58 11.89 9.71
C GLY A 194 -9.26 13.21 9.02
N GLU A 195 -9.00 13.20 7.71
CA GLU A 195 -8.48 14.34 6.96
C GLU A 195 -9.22 14.54 5.64
N ASP A 196 -9.31 15.80 5.20
CA ASP A 196 -9.91 16.13 3.91
C ASP A 196 -8.92 15.88 2.75
N LEU A 197 -8.80 14.60 2.39
CA LEU A 197 -7.98 14.13 1.27
C LEU A 197 -8.76 14.11 -0.05
N ILE A 198 -10.06 14.40 -0.04
CA ILE A 198 -10.93 14.32 -1.21
C ILE A 198 -10.82 15.63 -2.00
N VAL A 199 -10.11 15.57 -3.13
CA VAL A 199 -9.87 16.74 -3.97
C VAL A 199 -10.97 16.88 -5.02
N VAL A 200 -11.93 17.78 -4.77
CA VAL A 200 -13.03 18.08 -5.71
C VAL A 200 -12.59 19.05 -6.79
N GLY A 201 -12.94 18.75 -8.05
CA GLY A 201 -12.66 19.62 -9.19
C GLY A 201 -11.32 19.37 -9.89
N PRO A 202 -11.04 20.07 -11.00
CA PRO A 202 -9.84 19.85 -11.81
C PRO A 202 -8.62 20.68 -11.36
N ASP A 203 -8.84 21.73 -10.56
CA ASP A 203 -7.81 22.75 -10.27
C ASP A 203 -6.63 22.21 -9.46
N ASP A 204 -6.85 21.15 -8.68
CA ASP A 204 -5.88 20.53 -7.78
C ASP A 204 -5.34 19.18 -8.30
N ALA A 205 -5.13 19.08 -9.63
CA ALA A 205 -4.65 17.86 -10.29
C ALA A 205 -3.34 17.32 -9.69
N SER A 206 -2.43 18.20 -9.26
CA SER A 206 -1.16 17.80 -8.61
C SER A 206 -1.36 17.15 -7.26
N ARG A 207 -2.35 17.60 -6.47
CA ARG A 207 -2.70 17.01 -5.17
C ARG A 207 -3.27 15.61 -5.35
N ARG A 208 -4.17 15.49 -6.32
CA ARG A 208 -4.76 14.21 -6.70
C ARG A 208 -3.69 13.22 -7.18
N GLU A 209 -2.79 13.65 -8.05
CA GLU A 209 -1.71 12.82 -8.57
C GLU A 209 -0.74 12.34 -7.48
N ALA A 210 -0.32 13.22 -6.57
CA ALA A 210 0.53 12.85 -5.44
C ALA A 210 -0.15 11.81 -4.53
N LEU A 211 -1.45 12.01 -4.25
CA LEU A 211 -2.24 11.07 -3.46
C LEU A 211 -2.37 9.70 -4.16
N PHE A 212 -2.64 9.68 -5.47
CA PHE A 212 -2.72 8.43 -6.24
C PHE A 212 -1.43 7.64 -6.19
N ARG A 213 -0.28 8.27 -6.47
CA ARG A 213 1.03 7.59 -6.42
C ARG A 213 1.31 6.98 -5.06
N PHE A 214 1.01 7.72 -4.00
CA PHE A 214 1.18 7.25 -2.64
C PHE A 214 0.25 6.06 -2.31
N VAL A 215 -1.04 6.18 -2.60
CA VAL A 215 -2.01 5.10 -2.35
C VAL A 215 -1.67 3.86 -3.19
N HIS A 216 -1.39 4.04 -4.48
CA HIS A 216 -1.02 2.96 -5.38
C HIS A 216 0.24 2.23 -4.90
N ALA A 217 1.27 2.97 -4.46
CA ALA A 217 2.46 2.36 -3.91
C ALA A 217 2.18 1.49 -2.67
N LEU A 218 1.29 1.95 -1.79
CA LEU A 218 0.87 1.19 -0.60
C LEU A 218 0.00 -0.03 -0.94
N LEU A 219 -0.74 0.05 -2.04
CA LEU A 219 -1.53 -1.07 -2.59
C LEU A 219 -0.69 -2.02 -3.46
N GLY A 220 0.62 -1.76 -3.61
CA GLY A 220 1.56 -2.64 -4.32
C GLY A 220 1.75 -2.32 -5.81
N ARG A 221 1.21 -1.19 -6.30
CA ARG A 221 1.44 -0.66 -7.64
C ARG A 221 2.33 0.59 -7.55
N ALA A 222 3.64 0.41 -7.51
CA ALA A 222 4.59 1.52 -7.47
C ALA A 222 5.30 1.69 -8.81
N GLU A 223 5.22 2.89 -9.40
CA GLU A 223 6.01 3.27 -10.57
C GLU A 223 7.27 4.01 -10.11
N VAL A 224 8.43 3.34 -10.13
CA VAL A 224 9.68 3.94 -9.66
C VAL A 224 10.02 5.21 -10.48
N PRO A 225 10.05 6.41 -9.88
CA PRO A 225 10.43 7.62 -10.60
C PRO A 225 11.89 7.58 -11.05
N ASP A 226 12.21 8.27 -12.15
CA ASP A 226 13.58 8.33 -12.66
C ASP A 226 14.56 8.85 -11.60
N GLY A 227 15.64 8.09 -11.37
CA GLY A 227 16.69 8.44 -10.42
C GLY A 227 16.38 8.16 -8.95
N VAL A 228 15.25 7.52 -8.65
CA VAL A 228 14.90 7.03 -7.30
C VAL A 228 15.15 5.53 -7.23
N GLU A 229 15.84 5.07 -6.20
CA GLU A 229 16.01 3.63 -5.97
C GLU A 229 14.69 3.00 -5.54
N SER A 230 14.46 1.73 -5.90
CA SER A 230 13.17 1.06 -5.65
C SER A 230 12.81 1.02 -4.16
N GLU A 231 13.80 0.99 -3.28
CA GLU A 231 13.64 1.00 -1.82
C GLU A 231 13.24 2.36 -1.25
N GLU A 232 13.45 3.45 -2.00
CA GLU A 232 13.23 4.83 -1.57
C GLU A 232 11.94 5.44 -2.13
N VAL A 233 11.27 4.76 -3.07
CA VAL A 233 10.06 5.26 -3.74
C VAL A 233 8.96 5.67 -2.76
N VAL A 234 8.68 4.83 -1.76
CA VAL A 234 7.64 5.12 -0.77
C VAL A 234 7.98 6.36 0.05
N LEU A 235 9.27 6.61 0.33
CA LEU A 235 9.71 7.81 1.06
C LEU A 235 9.51 9.07 0.23
N VAL A 236 9.81 9.01 -1.08
CA VAL A 236 9.55 10.13 -1.99
C VAL A 236 8.06 10.45 -2.05
N TYR A 237 7.20 9.44 -2.16
CA TYR A 237 5.75 9.66 -2.18
C TYR A 237 5.19 10.14 -0.85
N LEU A 238 5.75 9.69 0.28
CA LEU A 238 5.43 10.24 1.60
C LEU A 238 5.76 11.72 1.69
N ASP A 239 6.94 12.13 1.20
CA ASP A 239 7.36 13.53 1.19
C ASP A 239 6.49 14.37 0.25
N ASP A 240 6.17 13.86 -0.94
CA ASP A 240 5.28 14.53 -1.89
C ASP A 240 3.88 14.73 -1.30
N VAL A 241 3.27 13.68 -0.73
CA VAL A 241 1.96 13.78 -0.08
C VAL A 241 1.98 14.70 1.13
N ARG A 242 3.03 14.68 1.95
CA ARG A 242 3.18 15.60 3.10
C ARG A 242 3.35 17.05 2.66
N ALA A 243 3.99 17.30 1.52
CA ALA A 243 4.14 18.62 0.96
C ALA A 243 2.78 19.18 0.48
N VAL A 244 1.96 18.32 -0.09
CA VAL A 244 0.70 18.71 -0.73
C VAL A 244 -0.51 18.66 0.21
N PHE A 245 -0.45 17.87 1.27
CA PHE A 245 -1.44 17.81 2.35
C PHE A 245 -0.76 18.05 3.71
N PRO A 246 -0.49 19.32 4.08
CA PRO A 246 0.24 19.63 5.31
C PRO A 246 -0.46 19.19 6.59
N SER A 247 -1.79 18.99 6.56
CA SER A 247 -2.56 18.53 7.71
C SER A 247 -2.17 17.12 8.17
N LEU A 248 -1.70 16.28 7.25
CA LEU A 248 -1.21 14.93 7.54
C LEU A 248 -0.05 14.89 8.52
N ARG A 249 0.70 15.99 8.70
CA ARG A 249 1.84 16.06 9.62
C ARG A 249 1.48 15.74 11.07
N ASN A 250 0.24 16.00 11.47
CA ASN A 250 -0.25 15.75 12.82
C ASN A 250 -1.20 14.55 12.89
N ASN A 251 -1.48 13.89 11.76
CA ASN A 251 -2.41 12.77 11.72
C ASN A 251 -1.73 11.50 12.29
N PRO A 252 -2.31 10.85 13.31
CA PRO A 252 -1.68 9.70 13.96
C PRO A 252 -1.54 8.49 13.03
N ALA A 253 -2.51 8.26 12.14
CA ALA A 253 -2.46 7.14 11.19
C ALA A 253 -1.36 7.36 10.14
N PHE A 254 -1.19 8.60 9.67
CA PHE A 254 -0.09 8.96 8.77
C PHE A 254 1.27 8.80 9.44
N LEU A 255 1.42 9.26 10.69
CA LEU A 255 2.67 9.11 11.45
C LEU A 255 3.06 7.66 11.69
N GLU A 256 2.07 6.79 11.98
CA GLU A 256 2.30 5.35 12.12
C GLU A 256 2.71 4.72 10.78
N LEU A 257 2.03 5.09 9.70
CA LEU A 257 2.36 4.63 8.35
C LEU A 257 3.76 5.07 7.93
N GLU A 258 4.13 6.32 8.19
CA GLU A 258 5.46 6.86 7.95
C GLU A 258 6.54 6.10 8.73
N ALA A 259 6.31 5.84 10.02
CA ALA A 259 7.26 5.09 10.85
C ALA A 259 7.45 3.65 10.31
N ASN A 260 6.36 3.01 9.89
CA ASN A 260 6.39 1.68 9.30
C ASN A 260 7.13 1.67 7.95
N ALA A 261 6.79 2.60 7.05
CA ALA A 261 7.43 2.74 5.75
C ALA A 261 8.93 3.03 5.87
N THR A 262 9.30 3.94 6.76
CA THR A 262 10.71 4.27 7.05
C THR A 262 11.45 3.07 7.60
N SER A 263 10.85 2.32 8.54
CA SER A 263 11.43 1.09 9.07
C SER A 263 11.68 0.04 7.99
N ILE A 264 10.72 -0.14 7.07
CA ILE A 264 10.83 -1.08 5.95
C ILE A 264 11.92 -0.62 4.98
N ALA A 265 11.91 0.65 4.55
CA ALA A 265 12.90 1.22 3.64
C ALA A 265 14.32 1.13 4.21
N MET A 266 14.51 1.48 5.49
CA MET A 266 15.80 1.37 6.17
C MET A 266 16.28 -0.07 6.27
N LYS A 267 15.37 -1.03 6.55
CA LYS A 267 15.71 -2.46 6.54
C LYS A 267 16.10 -2.95 5.15
N ALA A 268 15.33 -2.57 4.12
CA ALA A 268 15.63 -2.93 2.73
C ALA A 268 17.01 -2.41 2.32
N ARG A 269 17.27 -1.12 2.57
CA ARG A 269 18.57 -0.50 2.31
C ARG A 269 19.71 -1.14 3.11
N LEU A 270 19.48 -1.48 4.38
CA LEU A 270 20.45 -2.22 5.19
C LEU A 270 20.79 -3.57 4.55
N PHE A 271 19.80 -4.36 4.14
CA PHE A 271 20.04 -5.65 3.49
C PHE A 271 20.72 -5.50 2.12
N ALA A 272 20.38 -4.48 1.34
CA ALA A 272 21.06 -4.18 0.08
C ALA A 272 22.55 -3.88 0.31
N LEU A 273 22.87 -3.00 1.26
CA LEU A 273 24.25 -2.66 1.63
C LEU A 273 25.00 -3.86 2.20
N LEU A 274 24.35 -4.69 3.02
CA LEU A 274 24.93 -5.92 3.53
C LEU A 274 25.23 -6.92 2.41
N SER A 275 24.35 -7.03 1.42
CA SER A 275 24.55 -7.87 0.25
C SER A 275 25.76 -7.38 -0.57
N GLN A 276 25.82 -6.08 -0.85
CA GLN A 276 26.96 -5.46 -1.54
C GLN A 276 28.27 -5.69 -0.79
N LEU A 277 28.28 -5.49 0.52
CA LEU A 277 29.44 -5.75 1.35
C LEU A 277 29.89 -7.22 1.27
N CYS A 278 28.96 -8.17 1.32
CA CYS A 278 29.28 -9.60 1.17
C CYS A 278 29.95 -9.88 -0.19
N VAL A 279 29.41 -9.32 -1.26
CA VAL A 279 29.93 -9.50 -2.63
C VAL A 279 31.34 -8.92 -2.79
N GLU A 280 31.63 -7.78 -2.18
CA GLU A 280 32.96 -7.15 -2.23
C GLU A 280 34.07 -8.04 -1.60
N PHE A 281 33.74 -8.79 -0.54
CA PHE A 281 34.69 -9.70 0.10
C PHE A 281 34.75 -11.08 -0.57
N ASP A 282 33.68 -11.54 -1.21
CA ASP A 282 33.64 -12.86 -1.86
C ASP A 282 33.84 -12.74 -3.38
N LYS A 283 35.06 -12.36 -3.76
CA LYS A 283 35.47 -12.23 -5.16
C LYS A 283 35.31 -13.52 -5.97
N ALA A 284 35.23 -14.67 -5.30
CA ALA A 284 35.05 -15.97 -5.93
C ALA A 284 33.58 -16.40 -6.05
N GLY A 285 32.62 -15.64 -5.49
CA GLY A 285 31.18 -15.95 -5.55
C GLY A 285 30.80 -17.25 -4.84
N THR A 286 31.52 -17.61 -3.78
CA THR A 286 31.35 -18.87 -3.03
C THR A 286 30.21 -18.85 -1.99
N GLY A 287 29.60 -17.70 -1.72
CA GLY A 287 28.71 -17.44 -0.59
C GLY A 287 29.43 -17.32 0.75
N LYS A 288 30.75 -17.11 0.75
CA LYS A 288 31.59 -17.11 1.95
C LYS A 288 32.65 -16.01 1.91
N VAL A 289 32.94 -15.44 3.07
CA VAL A 289 33.90 -14.34 3.27
C VAL A 289 35.08 -14.82 4.12
N ASP A 290 36.31 -14.47 3.74
CA ASP A 290 37.50 -14.72 4.53
C ASP A 290 37.50 -13.88 5.82
N LEU A 291 37.58 -14.54 6.98
CA LEU A 291 37.48 -13.87 8.27
C LEU A 291 38.70 -12.98 8.55
N ALA A 292 39.89 -13.36 8.10
CA ALA A 292 41.11 -12.59 8.32
C ALA A 292 41.11 -11.30 7.50
N GLU A 293 40.68 -11.36 6.23
CA GLU A 293 40.50 -10.18 5.37
C GLU A 293 39.44 -9.22 5.96
N LEU A 294 38.32 -9.77 6.42
CA LEU A 294 37.27 -9.01 7.10
C LEU A 294 37.79 -8.36 8.39
N GLN A 295 38.56 -9.08 9.20
CA GLN A 295 39.13 -8.58 10.45
C GLN A 295 40.14 -7.45 10.19
N ALA A 296 41.00 -7.59 9.19
CA ALA A 296 41.93 -6.55 8.79
C ALA A 296 41.18 -5.28 8.35
N THR A 297 40.13 -5.44 7.55
CA THR A 297 39.31 -4.32 7.08
C THR A 297 38.52 -3.65 8.20
N ALA A 298 37.88 -4.44 9.07
CA ALA A 298 37.16 -3.92 10.24
C ALA A 298 38.10 -3.17 11.19
N THR A 299 39.30 -3.68 11.42
CA THR A 299 40.32 -3.03 12.27
C THR A 299 40.74 -1.69 11.68
N ARG A 300 40.90 -1.61 10.35
CA ARG A 300 41.23 -0.36 9.65
C ARG A 300 40.12 0.68 9.72
N VAL A 301 38.85 0.27 9.64
CA VAL A 301 37.70 1.19 9.58
C VAL A 301 37.19 1.61 10.97
N LEU A 302 37.08 0.67 11.90
CA LEU A 302 36.44 0.87 13.21
C LEU A 302 37.46 1.02 14.35
N GLY A 303 38.72 0.68 14.12
CA GLY A 303 39.72 0.50 15.15
C GLY A 303 39.63 -0.87 15.83
N GLU A 304 40.75 -1.30 16.42
CA GLU A 304 40.95 -2.68 16.88
C GLU A 304 39.90 -3.15 17.91
N LYS A 305 39.59 -2.32 18.92
CA LYS A 305 38.62 -2.67 19.97
C LYS A 305 37.22 -2.92 19.38
N LYS A 306 36.74 -2.00 18.53
CA LYS A 306 35.41 -2.11 17.91
C LYS A 306 35.35 -3.26 16.91
N ALA A 307 36.43 -3.49 16.15
CA ALA A 307 36.53 -4.60 15.22
C ALA A 307 36.48 -5.95 15.94
N ARG A 308 37.22 -6.13 17.04
CA ARG A 308 37.15 -7.34 17.87
C ARG A 308 35.75 -7.56 18.44
N MET A 309 35.10 -6.50 18.95
CA MET A 309 33.72 -6.60 19.46
C MET A 309 32.70 -6.94 18.36
N LEU A 310 32.88 -6.41 17.15
CA LEU A 310 32.00 -6.68 16.01
C LEU A 310 32.09 -8.15 15.57
N LEU A 311 33.31 -8.68 15.52
CA LEU A 311 33.61 -10.03 15.04
C LEU A 311 33.56 -11.09 16.14
N ASP A 312 33.17 -10.72 17.36
CA ASP A 312 33.03 -11.65 18.47
C ASP A 312 31.96 -12.72 18.17
N GLY A 313 32.29 -13.98 18.46
CA GLY A 313 31.46 -15.13 18.09
C GLY A 313 31.44 -15.47 16.59
N ALA A 314 32.32 -14.91 15.77
CA ALA A 314 32.57 -15.43 14.43
C ALA A 314 33.14 -16.86 14.52
N GLN A 315 32.57 -17.78 13.74
CA GLN A 315 32.92 -19.20 13.70
C GLN A 315 33.33 -19.53 12.26
N PRO A 316 34.62 -19.36 11.93
CA PRO A 316 35.11 -19.73 10.62
C PRO A 316 35.00 -21.24 10.40
N ASP A 317 34.82 -21.64 9.15
CA ASP A 317 34.95 -23.03 8.73
C ASP A 317 36.41 -23.48 8.68
N LYS A 318 36.65 -24.70 8.19
CA LYS A 318 38.00 -25.28 8.09
C LYS A 318 38.94 -24.46 7.19
N ASP A 319 38.39 -23.65 6.29
CA ASP A 319 39.13 -22.82 5.35
C ASP A 319 39.31 -21.38 5.87
N GLY A 320 38.91 -21.09 7.12
CA GLY A 320 39.01 -19.75 7.69
C GLY A 320 37.88 -18.79 7.27
N LYS A 321 36.81 -19.30 6.64
CA LYS A 321 35.76 -18.47 6.04
C LYS A 321 34.44 -18.52 6.82
N ILE A 322 33.68 -17.44 6.77
CA ILE A 322 32.33 -17.34 7.36
C ILE A 322 31.27 -17.19 6.27
N ARG A 323 30.05 -17.70 6.52
CA ARG A 323 28.92 -17.57 5.59
C ARG A 323 28.33 -16.16 5.63
N TYR A 324 27.70 -15.73 4.54
CA TYR A 324 26.98 -14.44 4.48
C TYR A 324 25.97 -14.26 5.61
N THR A 325 25.19 -15.31 5.94
CA THR A 325 24.20 -15.25 7.03
C THR A 325 24.82 -14.98 8.40
N GLN A 326 26.05 -15.44 8.62
CA GLN A 326 26.78 -15.16 9.84
C GLN A 326 27.32 -13.73 9.86
N LEU A 327 27.85 -13.26 8.72
CA LEU A 327 28.30 -11.88 8.57
C LEU A 327 27.15 -10.88 8.77
N THR A 328 26.01 -11.12 8.13
CA THR A 328 24.82 -10.27 8.32
C THR A 328 24.33 -10.33 9.76
N SER A 329 24.33 -11.50 10.39
CA SER A 329 24.00 -11.63 11.81
C SER A 329 24.94 -10.85 12.72
N LEU A 330 26.26 -10.87 12.45
CA LEU A 330 27.27 -10.08 13.18
C LEU A 330 27.02 -8.57 13.05
N LEU A 331 26.73 -8.09 11.84
CA LEU A 331 26.56 -6.67 11.53
C LEU A 331 25.21 -6.10 11.99
N THR A 332 24.19 -6.95 12.16
CA THR A 332 22.83 -6.52 12.56
C THR A 332 22.55 -6.72 14.05
N ARG A 333 23.54 -7.14 14.85
CA ARG A 333 23.35 -7.28 16.30
C ARG A 333 23.09 -5.91 16.94
N PRO A 334 22.28 -5.87 18.01
CA PRO A 334 22.23 -4.70 18.87
C PRO A 334 23.64 -4.34 19.34
N PRO A 335 23.98 -3.05 19.44
CA PRO A 335 25.26 -2.64 19.97
C PRO A 335 25.42 -3.20 21.40
N PRO A 336 26.62 -3.71 21.76
CA PRO A 336 26.87 -4.24 23.09
C PRO A 336 26.60 -3.15 24.13
N ARG A 337 25.81 -3.50 25.15
CA ARG A 337 25.52 -2.61 26.28
C ARG A 337 26.84 -2.32 26.99
N GLN A 338 27.23 -1.04 27.05
CA GLN A 338 28.38 -0.59 27.83
C GLN A 338 28.07 -0.59 29.32
#